data_AF-A0A3D2XFY5-F1
#
_entry.id   AF-A0A3D2XFY5-F1
#
_cell.length_a   1.000
_cell.length_b   1.000
_cell.length_c   1.000
_cell.angle_alpha   90.00
_cell.angle_beta   90.00
_cell.angle_gamma   90.00
#
_symmetry.space_group_name_H-M   'P 1'
#
loop_
_entity.id
_entity.type
_entity.pdbx_description
1 polymer ?
#
loop_
_entity_poly.entity_id
_entity_poly.type
_entity_poly.pdbx_seq_one_letter_code
_entity_poly.pdbx_strand_id
1 'polypeptide(L)'
;DAKRAYQNWLKKSEYKPVINIENTKGQKAFVPAKLENGEWNHDTIGMIALDAKGNLSGSCTTSGMGFKMRGRIGDSPIIGAGLYVDNEVGAAVATGQGEDIIRICGAHTIVELMRQGLSPEAACKKAMERLLKTKGLEKAKAIQAGFIAIGKNGEYGGYALQKGFNYAVCHADDKNFLVDAKPLI
;
A
#
# COMPACT_ATOMS: atom_id res chain seq x y z
N ASP A 1 -0.45 -14.50 24.12
CA ASP A 1 0.98 -14.71 23.79
C ASP A 1 1.16 -15.00 22.30
N ALA A 2 1.91 -14.15 21.60
CA ALA A 2 2.16 -14.23 20.16
C ALA A 2 2.89 -15.52 19.75
N LYS A 3 3.77 -16.06 20.60
CA LYS A 3 4.50 -17.31 20.30
C LYS A 3 3.52 -18.49 20.20
N ARG A 4 2.58 -18.58 21.14
CA ARG A 4 1.52 -19.61 21.13
C ARG A 4 0.60 -19.49 19.92
N ALA A 5 0.22 -18.26 19.55
CA ALA A 5 -0.60 -18.02 18.35
C ALA A 5 0.11 -18.48 17.08
N TYR A 6 1.40 -18.15 16.93
CA TYR A 6 2.21 -18.60 15.80
C TYR A 6 2.35 -20.13 15.74
N GLN A 7 2.62 -20.78 16.86
CA GLN A 7 2.72 -22.25 16.94
C GLN A 7 1.40 -22.95 16.58
N ASN A 8 0.26 -22.36 16.93
CA ASN A 8 -1.04 -22.87 16.53
C ASN A 8 -1.33 -22.65 15.04
N TRP A 9 -0.92 -21.50 14.49
CA TRP A 9 -1.02 -21.24 13.06
C TRP A 9 -0.21 -22.27 12.25
N LEU A 10 1.01 -22.61 12.68
CA LEU A 10 1.87 -23.60 12.00
C LEU A 10 1.22 -24.98 11.79
N LYS A 11 0.27 -25.39 12.65
CA LYS A 11 -0.43 -26.68 12.52
C LYS A 11 -1.24 -26.79 11.23
N LYS A 12 -1.79 -25.67 10.74
CA LYS A 12 -2.53 -25.61 9.47
C LYS A 12 -1.72 -24.95 8.37
N SER A 13 -0.93 -23.92 8.73
CA SER A 13 -0.06 -23.14 7.83
C SER A 13 -0.76 -22.58 6.57
N GLU A 14 -2.09 -22.45 6.59
CA GLU A 14 -2.83 -21.82 5.50
C GLU A 14 -2.85 -20.30 5.69
N TYR A 15 -2.31 -19.56 4.72
CA TYR A 15 -2.38 -18.11 4.67
C TYR A 15 -3.42 -17.66 3.64
N LYS A 16 -4.54 -17.11 4.13
CA LYS A 16 -5.67 -16.60 3.32
C LYS A 16 -6.11 -15.23 3.88
N PRO A 17 -5.40 -14.14 3.54
CA PRO A 17 -5.77 -12.81 4.00
C PRO A 17 -7.11 -12.39 3.40
N VAL A 18 -7.91 -11.67 4.18
CA VAL A 18 -9.17 -11.08 3.70
C VAL A 18 -8.86 -9.67 3.20
N ILE A 19 -9.33 -9.36 2.00
CA ILE A 19 -9.14 -8.04 1.38
C ILE A 19 -9.93 -6.99 2.18
N ASN A 20 -9.27 -5.87 2.48
CA ASN A 20 -9.81 -4.73 3.25
C ASN A 20 -10.44 -5.11 4.59
N ILE A 21 -9.74 -5.98 5.32
CA ILE A 21 -10.21 -6.52 6.59
C ILE A 21 -10.46 -5.43 7.64
N GLU A 22 -9.72 -4.32 7.54
CA GLU A 22 -9.84 -3.10 8.33
C GLU A 22 -11.22 -2.43 8.19
N ASN A 23 -11.92 -2.65 7.08
CA ASN A 23 -13.27 -2.12 6.85
C ASN A 23 -14.38 -3.00 7.45
N THR A 24 -14.06 -4.19 7.97
CA THR A 24 -15.07 -5.13 8.49
C THR A 24 -15.49 -4.73 9.89
N LYS A 25 -16.78 -4.43 10.10
CA LYS A 25 -17.35 -4.23 11.44
C LYS A 25 -17.50 -5.59 12.14
N GLY A 26 -16.60 -5.91 13.06
CA GLY A 26 -16.66 -7.10 13.93
C GLY A 26 -15.42 -8.02 13.87
N GLN A 27 -15.19 -8.82 14.92
CA GLN A 27 -14.03 -9.69 15.14
C GLN A 27 -13.93 -10.92 14.20
N LYS A 28 -14.07 -10.77 12.89
CA LYS A 28 -13.89 -11.86 11.90
C LYS A 28 -12.58 -11.75 11.12
N ALA A 29 -11.66 -10.92 11.60
CA ALA A 29 -10.38 -10.71 10.96
C ALA A 29 -9.42 -11.87 11.28
N PHE A 30 -8.78 -12.47 10.25
CA PHE A 30 -7.76 -13.52 10.42
C PHE A 30 -6.56 -13.03 11.27
N VAL A 31 -6.28 -11.73 11.19
CA VAL A 31 -5.36 -11.02 12.07
C VAL A 31 -6.20 -10.03 12.87
N PRO A 32 -6.20 -10.06 14.21
CA PRO A 32 -7.12 -9.25 14.98
C PRO A 32 -6.80 -7.76 14.79
N ALA A 33 -7.83 -6.90 14.69
CA ALA A 33 -7.65 -5.45 14.57
C ALA A 33 -6.96 -4.82 15.79
N LYS A 34 -6.99 -5.55 16.93
CA LYS A 34 -6.23 -5.24 18.13
C LYS A 34 -5.51 -6.48 18.64
N LEU A 35 -4.30 -6.33 19.15
CA LEU A 35 -3.59 -7.38 19.86
C LEU A 35 -4.32 -7.73 21.18
N GLU A 36 -3.99 -8.86 21.81
CA GLU A 36 -4.59 -9.29 23.11
C GLU A 36 -4.42 -8.24 24.23
N ASN A 37 -3.44 -7.32 24.10
CA ASN A 37 -3.17 -6.22 25.05
C ASN A 37 -3.98 -4.94 24.76
N GLY A 38 -4.85 -4.93 23.73
CA GLY A 38 -5.69 -3.79 23.37
C GLY A 38 -5.08 -2.77 22.41
N GLU A 39 -3.81 -2.94 22.01
CA GLU A 39 -3.15 -2.09 21.01
C GLU A 39 -3.66 -2.39 19.61
N TRP A 40 -3.73 -1.36 18.75
CA TRP A 40 -4.14 -1.52 17.36
C TRP A 40 -3.09 -2.32 16.57
N ASN A 41 -3.58 -3.24 15.75
CA ASN A 41 -2.73 -4.00 14.85
C ASN A 41 -2.56 -3.21 13.55
N HIS A 42 -1.32 -2.90 13.19
CA HIS A 42 -1.02 -2.01 12.08
C HIS A 42 -0.48 -2.81 10.90
N ASP A 43 -1.22 -2.74 9.80
CA ASP A 43 -0.69 -2.98 8.47
C ASP A 43 0.20 -1.77 8.05
N THR A 44 0.71 -1.81 6.84
CA THR A 44 1.63 -0.83 6.29
C THR A 44 1.09 0.60 6.34
N ILE A 45 1.89 1.54 6.86
CA ILE A 45 1.66 2.99 6.69
C ILE A 45 2.72 3.57 5.75
N GLY A 46 2.23 4.22 4.70
CA GLY A 46 3.01 4.96 3.74
C GLY A 46 2.60 6.43 3.75
N MET A 47 3.57 7.33 3.74
CA MET A 47 3.35 8.77 3.70
C MET A 47 4.30 9.41 2.70
N ILE A 48 3.77 10.31 1.88
CA ILE A 48 4.53 11.15 0.96
C ILE A 48 4.05 12.59 1.14
N ALA A 49 4.98 13.54 1.09
CA ALA A 49 4.70 14.95 1.35
C ALA A 49 5.50 15.84 0.41
N LEU A 50 4.91 16.99 0.08
CA LEU A 50 5.53 18.13 -0.58
C LEU A 50 5.57 19.29 0.40
N ASP A 51 6.76 19.77 0.77
CA ASP A 51 6.92 20.87 1.72
C ASP A 51 6.74 22.27 1.07
N ALA A 52 6.71 23.31 1.90
CA ALA A 52 6.57 24.70 1.43
C ALA A 52 7.76 25.23 0.61
N LYS A 53 8.91 24.55 0.65
CA LYS A 53 10.07 24.82 -0.22
C LYS A 53 9.99 24.04 -1.53
N GLY A 54 8.92 23.29 -1.73
CA GLY A 54 8.70 22.42 -2.87
C GLY A 54 9.48 21.12 -2.80
N ASN A 55 10.04 20.70 -1.65
CA ASN A 55 10.76 19.43 -1.55
C ASN A 55 9.81 18.26 -1.29
N LEU A 56 10.08 17.16 -1.98
CA LEU A 56 9.39 15.89 -1.81
C LEU A 56 10.13 15.00 -0.84
N SER A 57 9.39 14.30 0.01
CA SER A 57 9.91 13.28 0.92
C SER A 57 8.85 12.22 1.17
N GLY A 58 9.28 11.06 1.66
CA GLY A 58 8.35 9.99 2.00
C GLY A 58 8.90 9.02 3.01
N SER A 59 7.99 8.26 3.62
CA SER A 59 8.27 7.20 4.56
C SER A 59 7.33 6.01 4.31
N CYS A 60 7.81 4.81 4.56
CA CYS A 60 7.03 3.59 4.46
C CYS A 60 7.47 2.63 5.55
N THR A 61 6.54 2.20 6.40
CA THR A 61 6.84 1.31 7.54
C THR A 61 5.71 0.32 7.76
N THR A 62 6.07 -0.89 8.19
CA THR A 62 5.12 -2.00 8.34
C THR A 62 5.63 -3.02 9.34
N SER A 63 4.72 -3.68 10.05
CA SER A 63 5.00 -4.95 10.73
C SER A 63 5.07 -6.12 9.73
N GLY A 64 4.60 -5.89 8.50
CA GLY A 64 4.51 -6.84 7.39
C GLY A 64 3.35 -7.82 7.57
N MET A 65 3.34 -8.83 6.70
CA MET A 65 2.31 -9.85 6.69
C MET A 65 2.18 -10.59 8.04
N GLY A 66 0.97 -10.69 8.56
CA GLY A 66 0.67 -11.47 9.76
C GLY A 66 1.10 -12.93 9.60
N PHE A 67 1.73 -13.51 10.63
CA PHE A 67 2.24 -14.89 10.64
C PHE A 67 3.24 -15.25 9.53
N LYS A 68 3.86 -14.26 8.89
CA LYS A 68 4.91 -14.49 7.88
C LYS A 68 6.02 -15.41 8.38
N MET A 69 6.64 -16.13 7.45
CA MET A 69 7.86 -16.89 7.72
C MET A 69 8.93 -15.96 8.32
N ARG A 70 9.70 -16.49 9.28
CA ARG A 70 10.83 -15.75 9.86
C ARG A 70 11.78 -15.33 8.74
N GLY A 71 12.13 -14.05 8.71
CA GLY A 71 13.00 -13.46 7.69
C GLY A 71 12.28 -12.99 6.42
N ARG A 72 10.96 -13.16 6.29
CA ARG A 72 10.21 -12.60 5.15
C ARG A 72 10.27 -11.06 5.17
N ILE A 73 10.66 -10.49 4.04
CA ILE A 73 10.69 -9.04 3.77
C ILE A 73 9.64 -8.74 2.69
N GLY A 74 8.86 -7.67 2.91
CA GLY A 74 7.89 -7.15 1.94
C GLY A 74 8.44 -5.96 1.16
N ASP A 75 7.55 -5.20 0.52
CA ASP A 75 7.88 -4.05 -0.33
C ASP A 75 8.32 -2.80 0.45
N SER A 76 7.77 -2.58 1.65
CA SER A 76 7.93 -1.33 2.39
C SER A 76 9.38 -0.86 2.61
N PRO A 77 10.36 -1.73 2.94
CA PRO A 77 11.76 -1.31 3.10
C PRO A 77 12.57 -1.31 1.79
N ILE A 78 11.94 -1.55 0.64
CA ILE A 78 12.63 -1.68 -0.66
C ILE A 78 12.34 -0.43 -1.50
N ILE A 79 13.38 0.38 -1.71
CA ILE A 79 13.32 1.57 -2.58
C ILE A 79 12.94 1.14 -4.01
N GLY A 80 11.95 1.84 -4.56
CA GLY A 80 11.38 1.56 -5.89
C GLY A 80 10.24 0.55 -5.88
N ALA A 81 10.09 -0.27 -4.84
CA ALA A 81 8.93 -1.12 -4.65
C ALA A 81 7.86 -0.41 -3.81
N GLY A 82 8.07 -0.33 -2.48
CA GLY A 82 7.10 0.23 -1.54
C GLY A 82 7.12 1.74 -1.45
N LEU A 83 8.26 2.38 -1.73
CA LEU A 83 8.43 3.84 -1.72
C LEU A 83 9.46 4.27 -2.76
N TYR A 84 9.17 5.36 -3.46
CA TYR A 84 10.14 6.04 -4.32
C TYR A 84 9.87 7.54 -4.33
N VAL A 85 10.94 8.33 -4.27
CA VAL A 85 10.87 9.80 -4.26
C VAL A 85 11.92 10.30 -5.24
N ASP A 86 11.49 11.12 -6.19
CA ASP A 86 12.36 11.92 -7.04
C ASP A 86 11.92 13.38 -6.92
N ASN A 87 12.81 14.24 -6.42
CA ASN A 87 12.46 15.63 -6.13
C ASN A 87 12.21 16.47 -7.39
N GLU A 88 12.56 15.99 -8.59
CA GLU A 88 12.27 16.67 -9.84
C GLU A 88 10.93 16.25 -10.45
N VAL A 89 10.36 15.14 -9.99
CA VAL A 89 9.17 14.53 -10.60
C VAL A 89 8.01 14.40 -9.63
N GLY A 90 8.21 13.66 -8.53
CA GLY A 90 7.13 13.20 -7.67
C GLY A 90 7.56 12.09 -6.72
N ALA A 91 6.61 11.66 -5.89
CA ALA A 91 6.77 10.55 -4.97
C ALA A 91 5.59 9.58 -5.09
N ALA A 92 5.84 8.30 -4.81
CA ALA A 92 4.81 7.28 -4.75
C ALA A 92 5.09 6.31 -3.60
N VAL A 93 4.02 5.86 -2.93
CA VAL A 93 4.10 4.87 -1.85
C VAL A 93 2.97 3.84 -1.98
N ALA A 94 3.28 2.61 -1.60
CA ALA A 94 2.45 1.44 -1.82
C ALA A 94 1.78 0.92 -0.54
N THR A 95 0.75 0.10 -0.73
CA THR A 95 0.16 -0.74 0.31
C THR A 95 -0.42 -2.04 -0.29
N GLY A 96 -0.65 -3.04 0.55
CA GLY A 96 -1.24 -4.34 0.19
C GLY A 96 -0.22 -5.47 0.07
N GLN A 97 -0.38 -6.34 -0.93
CA GLN A 97 0.42 -7.55 -1.08
C GLN A 97 1.84 -7.25 -1.57
N GLY A 98 2.77 -7.12 -0.62
CA GLY A 98 4.15 -6.69 -0.90
C GLY A 98 4.90 -7.51 -1.95
N GLU A 99 4.70 -8.83 -2.05
CA GLU A 99 5.33 -9.67 -3.07
C GLU A 99 4.97 -9.25 -4.50
N ASP A 100 3.73 -8.79 -4.72
CA ASP A 100 3.28 -8.33 -6.04
C ASP A 100 3.75 -6.90 -6.34
N ILE A 101 3.85 -6.06 -5.30
CA ILE A 101 4.40 -4.70 -5.40
C ILE A 101 5.90 -4.74 -5.75
N ILE A 102 6.68 -5.61 -5.10
CA ILE A 102 8.09 -5.87 -5.43
C ILE A 102 8.20 -6.32 -6.89
N ARG A 103 7.38 -7.29 -7.30
CA ARG A 103 7.45 -7.91 -8.62
C ARG A 103 7.33 -6.91 -9.78
N ILE A 104 6.60 -5.82 -9.58
CA ILE A 104 6.41 -4.79 -10.62
C ILE A 104 7.29 -3.55 -10.43
N CYS A 105 8.12 -3.48 -9.38
CA CYS A 105 8.85 -2.26 -9.01
C CYS A 105 7.91 -1.05 -8.99
N GLY A 106 6.85 -1.15 -8.18
CA GLY A 106 5.65 -0.33 -8.30
C GLY A 106 5.87 1.17 -8.14
N ALA A 107 6.44 1.60 -7.01
CA ALA A 107 6.64 3.02 -6.73
C ALA A 107 7.57 3.70 -7.75
N HIS A 108 8.66 3.03 -8.15
CA HIS A 108 9.54 3.53 -9.20
C HIS A 108 8.82 3.64 -10.55
N THR A 109 8.05 2.60 -10.93
CA THR A 109 7.25 2.63 -12.17
C THR A 109 6.30 3.82 -12.20
N ILE A 110 5.64 4.13 -11.09
CA ILE A 110 4.71 5.27 -11.00
C ILE A 110 5.44 6.59 -11.19
N VAL A 111 6.57 6.80 -10.51
CA VAL A 111 7.36 8.02 -10.66
C VAL A 111 7.89 8.18 -12.10
N GLU A 112 8.34 7.11 -12.74
CA GLU A 112 8.77 7.19 -14.14
C GLU A 112 7.62 7.44 -15.11
N LEU A 113 6.42 6.94 -14.83
CA LEU A 113 5.22 7.28 -15.61
C LEU A 113 4.85 8.76 -15.43
N MET A 114 4.97 9.31 -14.22
CA MET A 114 4.81 10.75 -14.00
C MET A 114 5.87 11.56 -14.73
N ARG A 115 7.13 11.09 -14.78
CA ARG A 115 8.20 11.71 -15.59
C ARG A 115 7.84 11.76 -17.07
N GLN A 116 7.09 10.77 -17.57
CA GLN A 116 6.57 10.72 -18.94
C GLN A 116 5.32 11.59 -19.16
N GLY A 117 4.92 12.39 -18.16
CA GLY A 117 3.81 13.35 -18.27
C GLY A 117 2.45 12.82 -17.85
N LEU A 118 2.37 11.65 -17.20
CA LEU A 118 1.11 11.19 -16.61
C LEU A 118 0.81 11.92 -15.30
N SER A 119 -0.47 12.18 -15.04
CA SER A 119 -0.89 12.61 -13.71
C SER A 119 -0.67 11.49 -12.68
N PRO A 120 -0.54 11.81 -11.38
CA PRO A 120 -0.34 10.82 -10.33
C PRO A 120 -1.40 9.69 -10.33
N GLU A 121 -2.69 10.03 -10.48
CA GLU A 121 -3.76 9.03 -10.55
C GLU A 121 -3.61 8.11 -11.78
N ALA A 122 -3.31 8.67 -12.95
CA ALA A 122 -3.13 7.90 -14.18
C ALA A 122 -1.89 6.99 -14.12
N ALA A 123 -0.82 7.46 -13.48
CA ALA A 123 0.39 6.67 -13.23
C ALA A 123 0.10 5.49 -12.28
N CYS A 124 -0.61 5.74 -11.17
CA CYS A 124 -1.07 4.69 -10.26
C CYS A 124 -1.94 3.64 -10.97
N LYS A 125 -2.88 4.09 -11.81
CA LYS A 125 -3.73 3.19 -12.63
C LYS A 125 -2.90 2.29 -13.53
N LYS A 126 -1.95 2.83 -14.29
CA LYS A 126 -1.08 2.04 -15.19
C LYS A 126 -0.23 1.03 -14.42
N ALA A 127 0.24 1.37 -13.22
CA ALA A 127 0.95 0.41 -12.36
C ALA A 127 0.03 -0.74 -11.90
N MET A 128 -1.23 -0.46 -11.58
CA MET A 128 -2.23 -1.50 -11.28
C MET A 128 -2.53 -2.37 -12.50
N GLU A 129 -2.66 -1.79 -13.70
CA GLU A 129 -2.85 -2.53 -14.95
C GLU A 129 -1.65 -3.48 -15.22
N ARG A 130 -0.42 -3.03 -14.95
CA ARG A 130 0.79 -3.86 -15.01
C ARG A 130 0.72 -5.02 -14.01
N LEU A 131 0.35 -4.75 -12.76
CA LEU A 131 0.19 -5.79 -11.74
C LEU A 131 -0.85 -6.84 -12.16
N LEU A 132 -2.03 -6.39 -12.60
CA LEU A 132 -3.09 -7.27 -13.08
C LEU A 132 -2.62 -8.15 -14.23
N LYS A 133 -1.92 -7.57 -15.21
CA LYS A 133 -1.34 -8.32 -16.34
C LYS A 133 -0.32 -9.36 -15.89
N THR A 134 0.57 -9.00 -14.95
CA THR A 134 1.62 -9.91 -14.44
C THR A 134 1.06 -11.04 -13.58
N LYS A 135 0.04 -10.76 -12.76
CA LYS A 135 -0.54 -11.76 -11.83
C LYS A 135 -1.62 -12.63 -12.48
N GLY A 136 -2.34 -12.07 -13.45
CA GLY A 136 -3.53 -12.66 -14.07
C GLY A 136 -4.80 -12.40 -13.25
N LEU A 137 -5.93 -12.24 -13.94
CA LEU A 137 -7.20 -11.78 -13.34
C LEU A 137 -7.66 -12.61 -12.14
N GLU A 138 -7.72 -13.94 -12.28
CA GLU A 138 -8.23 -14.82 -11.21
C GLU A 138 -7.39 -14.76 -9.93
N LYS A 139 -6.06 -14.61 -10.07
CA LYS A 139 -5.17 -14.46 -8.91
C LYS A 139 -5.18 -13.04 -8.35
N ALA A 140 -5.42 -12.04 -9.19
CA ALA A 140 -5.55 -10.64 -8.78
C ALA A 140 -6.80 -10.41 -7.91
N LYS A 141 -7.91 -11.11 -8.22
CA LYS A 141 -9.13 -11.07 -7.40
C LYS A 141 -8.93 -11.50 -5.94
N ALA A 142 -7.86 -12.25 -5.64
CA ALA A 142 -7.58 -12.78 -4.31
C ALA A 142 -6.62 -11.91 -3.47
N ILE A 143 -6.16 -10.78 -4.00
CA ILE A 143 -5.25 -9.89 -3.28
C ILE A 143 -5.74 -8.44 -3.33
N GLN A 144 -5.12 -7.60 -2.50
CA GLN A 144 -5.22 -6.15 -2.58
C GLN A 144 -3.84 -5.57 -2.88
N ALA A 145 -3.82 -4.50 -3.65
CA ALA A 145 -2.65 -3.62 -3.83
C ALA A 145 -3.16 -2.21 -4.11
N GLY A 146 -2.46 -1.21 -3.62
CA GLY A 146 -2.80 0.18 -3.87
C GLY A 146 -1.55 1.06 -3.86
N PHE A 147 -1.65 2.16 -4.57
CA PHE A 147 -0.64 3.20 -4.56
C PHE A 147 -1.29 4.56 -4.38
N ILE A 148 -0.57 5.44 -3.70
CA ILE A 148 -0.80 6.88 -3.74
C ILE A 148 0.46 7.56 -4.27
N ALA A 149 0.27 8.67 -4.96
CA ALA A 149 1.35 9.46 -5.54
C ALA A 149 1.06 10.95 -5.44
N ILE A 150 2.13 11.74 -5.41
CA ILE A 150 2.12 13.20 -5.48
C ILE A 150 3.17 13.67 -6.50
N GLY A 151 2.79 14.57 -7.39
CA GLY A 151 3.67 15.22 -8.35
C GLY A 151 4.35 16.46 -7.77
N LYS A 152 5.43 16.92 -8.42
CA LYS A 152 6.15 18.15 -8.03
C LYS A 152 5.29 19.42 -8.09
N ASN A 153 4.22 19.39 -8.88
CA ASN A 153 3.22 20.45 -8.99
C ASN A 153 2.15 20.42 -7.86
N GLY A 154 2.20 19.44 -6.95
CA GLY A 154 1.22 19.27 -5.88
C GLY A 154 -0.04 18.52 -6.30
N GLU A 155 -0.18 18.10 -7.56
CA GLU A 155 -1.22 17.14 -7.94
C GLU A 155 -0.99 15.83 -7.20
N TYR A 156 -2.06 15.14 -6.83
CA TYR A 156 -2.00 13.85 -6.16
C TYR A 156 -3.05 12.91 -6.71
N GLY A 157 -2.89 11.62 -6.41
CA GLY A 157 -3.85 10.61 -6.84
C GLY A 157 -3.55 9.26 -6.23
N GLY A 158 -4.58 8.41 -6.23
CA GLY A 158 -4.48 7.05 -5.73
C GLY A 158 -5.31 6.10 -6.57
N TYR A 159 -4.82 4.87 -6.70
CA TYR A 159 -5.52 3.80 -7.41
C TYR A 159 -5.27 2.48 -6.69
N ALA A 160 -6.27 1.63 -6.66
CA ALA A 160 -6.20 0.32 -6.05
C ALA A 160 -6.61 -0.78 -7.02
N LEU A 161 -6.18 -2.00 -6.73
CA LEU A 161 -6.59 -3.16 -7.47
C LEU A 161 -8.08 -3.41 -7.22
N GLN A 162 -8.50 -3.40 -5.95
CA GLN A 162 -9.89 -3.68 -5.54
C GLN A 162 -10.52 -2.45 -4.88
N LYS A 163 -11.86 -2.36 -4.94
CA LYS A 163 -12.64 -1.38 -4.16
C LYS A 163 -12.33 -1.44 -2.67
N GLY A 164 -12.46 -0.31 -1.97
CA GLY A 164 -12.40 -0.22 -0.50
C GLY A 164 -11.09 0.30 0.09
N PHE A 165 -10.08 0.61 -0.74
CA PHE A 165 -8.91 1.36 -0.31
C PHE A 165 -9.22 2.86 -0.27
N ASN A 166 -8.86 3.51 0.82
CA ASN A 166 -8.92 4.96 1.00
C ASN A 166 -7.56 5.50 1.46
N TYR A 167 -7.34 6.79 1.26
CA TYR A 167 -6.14 7.49 1.72
C TYR A 167 -6.49 8.88 2.25
N ALA A 168 -5.68 9.37 3.18
CA ALA A 168 -5.85 10.71 3.75
C ALA A 168 -5.03 11.74 2.97
N VAL A 169 -5.62 12.91 2.74
CA VAL A 169 -4.97 14.09 2.17
C VAL A 169 -5.03 15.21 3.21
N CYS A 170 -3.89 15.86 3.42
CA CYS A 170 -3.73 17.00 4.33
C CYS A 170 -3.10 18.15 3.56
N HIS A 171 -3.78 19.30 3.56
CA HIS A 171 -3.24 20.56 3.01
C HIS A 171 -2.68 21.44 4.13
N ALA A 172 -1.87 22.43 3.74
CA ALA A 172 -1.21 23.33 4.69
C ALA A 172 -2.16 24.19 5.54
N ASP A 173 -3.44 24.31 5.14
CA ASP A 173 -4.50 25.00 5.87
C ASP A 173 -5.31 24.07 6.79
N ASP A 174 -4.73 22.92 7.17
CA ASP A 174 -5.34 21.87 7.99
C ASP A 174 -6.65 21.29 7.43
N LYS A 175 -6.92 21.50 6.15
CA LYS A 175 -8.01 20.81 5.45
C LYS A 175 -7.62 19.37 5.20
N ASN A 176 -8.19 18.50 6.04
CA ASN A 176 -7.94 17.07 6.03
C ASN A 176 -9.20 16.32 5.59
N PHE A 177 -9.06 15.41 4.63
CA PHE A 177 -10.17 14.57 4.20
C PHE A 177 -9.67 13.20 3.73
N LEU A 178 -10.58 12.23 3.74
CA LEU A 178 -10.35 10.91 3.17
C LEU A 178 -10.83 10.90 1.72
N VAL A 179 -10.04 10.26 0.87
CA VAL A 179 -10.35 10.03 -0.54
C VAL A 179 -10.47 8.53 -0.77
N ASP A 180 -11.60 8.11 -1.34
CA ASP A 180 -11.76 6.75 -1.82
C ASP A 180 -10.99 6.58 -3.13
N ALA A 181 -10.00 5.67 -3.14
CA ALA A 181 -9.23 5.41 -4.33
C ALA A 181 -10.08 4.70 -5.39
N LYS A 182 -9.86 5.03 -6.66
CA LYS A 182 -10.52 4.34 -7.76
C LYS A 182 -10.00 2.90 -7.86
N PRO A 183 -10.90 1.91 -8.03
CA PRO A 183 -10.52 0.52 -8.22
C PRO A 183 -10.21 0.21 -9.69
N LEU A 184 -9.36 -0.79 -9.93
CA LEU A 184 -9.17 -1.36 -11.26
C LEU A 184 -10.18 -2.46 -11.58
N ILE A 185 -10.52 -3.29 -10.58
CA ILE A 185 -11.46 -4.41 -10.67
C ILE A 185 -12.46 -4.44 -9.50
#